data_AF-A0A3C2C645-F1
#
_entry.id   AF-A0A3C2C645-F1
#
_cell.length_a   1.000
_cell.length_b   1.000
_cell.length_c   1.000
_cell.angle_alpha   90.00
_cell.angle_beta   90.00
_cell.angle_gamma   90.00
#
_symmetry.space_group_name_H-M   'P 1'
#
loop_
_entity.id
_entity.type
_entity.pdbx_description
1 polymer ?
#
loop_
_entity_poly.entity_id
_entity_poly.type
_entity_poly.pdbx_seq_one_letter_code
_entity_poly.pdbx_strand_id
1 'polypeptide(L)'
;MPANVRINPNSWKTLKEIAGCMGETMQVVLDQAIEAYRRQWLLERANEAYVALRNDRSEWEEEVAERKEWDAVLGDGMDGDE
;
A
#
# COMPACT_ATOMS: atom_id res chain seq x y z
N MET A 1 6.32 21.17 -10.76
CA MET A 1 7.27 22.19 -10.26
C MET A 1 8.27 21.48 -9.35
N PRO A 2 9.58 21.74 -9.46
CA PRO A 2 10.54 21.16 -8.52
C PRO A 2 10.31 21.74 -7.12
N ALA A 3 10.23 20.86 -6.12
CA ALA A 3 10.14 21.22 -4.71
C ALA A 3 11.38 20.70 -3.98
N ASN A 4 11.86 21.45 -2.99
CA ASN A 4 13.02 21.09 -2.20
C ASN A 4 12.59 20.76 -0.76
N VAL A 5 12.99 19.59 -0.27
CA VAL A 5 12.77 19.15 1.11
C VAL A 5 14.11 18.98 1.80
N ARG A 6 14.21 19.47 3.03
CA ARG A 6 15.41 19.24 3.87
C ARG A 6 15.34 17.84 4.45
N ILE A 7 16.37 17.04 4.19
CA ILE A 7 16.58 15.73 4.80
C ILE A 7 17.89 15.74 5.58
N ASN A 8 18.01 14.85 6.57
CA ASN A 8 19.24 14.75 7.34
C ASN A 8 20.41 14.23 6.45
N PRO A 9 21.68 14.49 6.81
CA PRO A 9 22.83 14.08 6.00
C PRO A 9 22.96 12.56 5.80
N ASN A 10 22.53 11.76 6.79
CA ASN A 10 22.60 10.30 6.71
C ASN A 10 21.59 9.75 5.70
N SER A 11 20.34 10.21 5.75
CA SER A 11 19.28 9.89 4.78
C SER A 11 19.66 10.32 3.38
N TRP A 12 20.30 11.48 3.22
CA TRP A 12 20.84 11.90 1.92
C TRP A 12 21.90 10.94 1.39
N LYS A 13 22.84 10.50 2.25
CA LYS A 13 23.88 9.53 1.88
C LYS A 13 23.27 8.19 1.47
N THR A 14 22.32 7.68 2.26
CA THR A 14 21.59 6.44 1.94
C THR A 14 20.82 6.56 0.63
N LEU A 15 20.11 7.66 0.40
CA LEU A 15 19.39 7.89 -0.86
C LEU A 15 20.34 7.90 -2.06
N LYS A 16 21.52 8.50 -1.91
CA LYS A 16 22.57 8.52 -2.94
C LYS A 16 23.13 7.12 -3.22
N GLU A 17 23.37 6.32 -2.18
CA GLU A 17 23.85 4.94 -2.31
C GLU A 17 22.83 4.06 -3.04
N ILE A 18 21.55 4.13 -2.65
CA ILE A 18 20.47 3.38 -3.30
C ILE A 18 20.35 3.77 -4.78
N ALA A 19 20.33 5.08 -5.07
CA ALA A 19 20.29 5.58 -6.44
C ALA A 19 21.46 5.07 -7.29
N GLY A 20 22.67 5.06 -6.72
CA GLY A 20 23.86 4.50 -7.36
C GLY A 20 23.74 2.99 -7.64
N CYS A 21 23.18 2.22 -6.72
CA CYS A 21 22.96 0.78 -6.91
C CYS A 21 21.87 0.48 -7.95
N MET A 22 20.82 1.30 -8.03
CA MET A 22 19.70 1.12 -8.96
C MET A 22 19.97 1.70 -10.35
N GLY A 23 21.02 2.52 -10.52
CA GLY A 23 21.26 3.24 -11.77
C GLY A 23 20.22 4.32 -12.05
N GLU A 24 19.53 4.79 -11.01
CA GLU A 24 18.45 5.79 -11.10
C GLU A 24 18.88 7.12 -10.49
N THR A 25 18.07 8.17 -10.70
CA THR A 25 18.31 9.45 -10.03
C THR A 25 17.80 9.41 -8.59
N MET A 26 18.40 10.22 -7.70
CA MET A 26 17.91 10.35 -6.32
C MET A 26 16.45 10.83 -6.25
N GLN A 27 15.95 11.54 -7.27
CA GLN A 27 14.55 11.96 -7.34
C GLN A 27 13.63 10.76 -7.56
N VAL A 28 13.93 9.90 -8.54
CA VAL A 28 13.11 8.71 -8.84
C VAL A 28 13.10 7.75 -7.64
N VAL A 29 14.25 7.51 -7.02
CA VAL A 29 14.32 6.66 -5.81
C VAL A 29 13.53 7.28 -4.66
N LEU A 30 13.57 8.60 -4.49
CA LEU A 30 12.80 9.28 -3.45
C LEU A 30 11.29 9.15 -3.71
N ASP A 31 10.84 9.32 -4.95
CA ASP A 31 9.44 9.15 -5.33
C ASP A 31 8.95 7.72 -5.07
N GLN A 32 9.75 6.71 -5.45
CA GLN A 32 9.46 5.31 -5.17
C GLN A 32 9.40 5.01 -3.67
N ALA A 33 10.31 5.58 -2.88
CA ALA A 33 10.32 5.40 -1.43
C ALA A 33 9.10 6.02 -0.76
N ILE A 34 8.66 7.21 -1.22
CA ILE A 34 7.45 7.86 -0.74
C ILE A 34 6.22 7.03 -1.09
N GLU A 35 6.10 6.52 -2.31
CA GLU A 35 4.98 5.67 -2.70
C GLU A 35 4.96 4.33 -1.94
N ALA A 36 6.12 3.75 -1.67
CA ALA A 36 6.21 2.56 -0.82
C ALA A 36 5.69 2.85 0.60
N TYR A 37 6.14 3.95 1.21
CA TYR A 37 5.70 4.37 2.54
C TYR A 37 4.19 4.70 2.57
N ARG A 38 3.68 5.39 1.54
CA ARG A 38 2.26 5.70 1.39
C ARG A 38 1.41 4.43 1.32
N ARG A 39 1.82 3.42 0.54
CA ARG A 39 1.12 2.13 0.46
C ARG A 39 1.12 1.40 1.80
N GLN A 40 2.26 1.36 2.47
CA GLN A 40 2.36 0.77 3.81
C GLN A 40 1.41 1.47 4.79
N TRP A 41 1.48 2.79 4.87
CA TRP A 41 0.64 3.60 5.75
C TRP A 41 -0.85 3.39 5.49
N LEU A 42 -1.26 3.29 4.22
CA LEU A 42 -2.65 3.00 3.86
C LEU A 42 -3.09 1.62 4.36
N LEU A 43 -2.27 0.59 4.16
CA LEU A 43 -2.58 -0.77 4.60
C LEU A 43 -2.63 -0.88 6.13
N GLU A 44 -1.72 -0.21 6.85
CA GLU A 44 -1.73 -0.16 8.31
C GLU A 44 -3.05 0.44 8.82
N ARG A 45 -3.50 1.56 8.25
CA ARG A 45 -4.78 2.18 8.60
C ARG A 45 -5.99 1.32 8.26
N ALA A 46 -5.97 0.65 7.10
CA ALA A 46 -7.03 -0.27 6.73
C ALA A 46 -7.10 -1.44 7.72
N ASN A 47 -5.95 -1.99 8.11
CA ASN A 47 -5.88 -3.06 9.12
C ASN A 47 -6.40 -2.59 10.48
N GLU A 48 -6.02 -1.39 10.93
CA GLU A 48 -6.54 -0.80 12.16
C GLU A 48 -8.08 -0.67 12.13
N ALA A 49 -8.63 -0.21 10.99
CA ALA A 49 -10.08 -0.11 10.81
C ALA A 49 -10.75 -1.48 10.86
N TYR A 50 -10.19 -2.51 10.21
CA TYR A 50 -10.71 -3.88 10.29
C TYR A 50 -10.60 -4.49 11.69
N VAL A 51 -9.54 -4.17 12.44
CA VAL A 51 -9.41 -4.60 13.84
C VAL A 51 -10.50 -3.95 14.71
N ALA A 52 -10.75 -2.66 14.52
CA ALA A 52 -11.83 -1.97 15.20
C ALA A 52 -13.20 -2.58 14.85
N LEU A 53 -13.46 -2.82 13.56
CA LEU A 53 -14.67 -3.47 13.07
C LEU A 53 -14.87 -4.86 13.67
N ARG A 54 -13.83 -5.69 13.73
CA ARG A 54 -13.88 -7.04 14.34
C ARG A 54 -14.23 -7.04 15.83
N ASN A 55 -13.99 -5.93 16.54
CA ASN A 55 -14.36 -5.81 17.95
C ASN A 55 -15.86 -5.49 18.12
N ASP A 56 -16.54 -5.02 17.07
CA ASP A 56 -18.00 -4.94 17.02
C ASP A 56 -18.56 -6.21 16.37
N ARG A 57 -19.17 -7.07 17.18
CA ARG A 57 -19.70 -8.35 16.70
C ARG A 57 -20.78 -8.18 15.64
N SER A 58 -21.65 -7.19 15.77
CA SER A 58 -22.79 -7.01 14.86
C SER A 58 -22.30 -6.53 13.50
N GLU A 59 -21.47 -5.50 13.49
CA GLU A 59 -20.90 -4.96 12.25
C GLU A 59 -19.96 -5.97 11.56
N TRP A 60 -19.24 -6.79 12.34
CA TRP A 60 -18.40 -7.86 11.80
C TRP A 60 -19.22 -8.98 11.14
N GLU A 61 -20.34 -9.37 11.72
CA GLU A 61 -21.23 -10.38 11.14
C GLU A 61 -21.85 -9.87 9.82
N GLU A 62 -22.18 -8.58 9.72
CA GLU A 62 -22.65 -7.93 8.50
C GLU A 62 -21.57 -7.92 7.39
N GLU A 63 -20.35 -7.48 7.72
CA GLU A 63 -19.23 -7.47 6.76
C GLU A 63 -18.93 -8.86 6.21
N VAL A 64 -18.94 -9.89 7.06
CA VAL A 64 -18.70 -11.29 6.63
C VAL A 64 -19.85 -11.79 5.76
N ALA A 65 -21.09 -11.39 6.04
CA ALA A 65 -22.23 -11.74 5.20
C ALA A 65 -22.12 -11.10 3.81
N GLU A 66 -21.80 -9.80 3.75
CA GLU A 66 -21.55 -9.08 2.49
C GLU A 66 -20.42 -9.75 1.70
N ARG A 67 -19.27 -10.01 2.35
CA ARG A 67 -18.12 -10.64 1.70
C ARG A 67 -18.46 -11.99 1.07
N LYS A 68 -19.31 -12.80 1.74
CA LYS A 68 -19.79 -14.08 1.19
C LYS A 68 -20.71 -13.91 -0.02
N GLU A 69 -21.47 -12.82 -0.08
CA GLU A 69 -22.28 -12.50 -1.27
C GLU A 69 -21.38 -12.19 -2.48
N TRP A 70 -20.27 -11.49 -2.25
CA TRP A 70 -19.26 -11.22 -3.28
C TRP A 70 -18.51 -12.47 -3.76
N ASP A 71 -18.39 -13.53 -2.95
CA ASP A 71 -17.77 -14.78 -3.39
C ASP A 71 -18.51 -15.41 -4.59
N ALA A 72 -19.79 -15.10 -4.80
CA ALA A 72 -20.58 -15.62 -5.92
C ALA A 72 -20.06 -15.16 -7.30
N VAL A 73 -19.42 -13.99 -7.38
CA VAL A 73 -18.85 -13.44 -8.62
C VAL A 73 -17.35 -13.69 -8.76
N LEU A 74 -16.75 -14.47 -7.84
CA LEU A 74 -15.30 -14.75 -7.85
C LEU A 74 -14.83 -15.44 -9.15
N GLY A 75 -15.70 -16.24 -9.77
CA GLY A 75 -15.43 -16.95 -11.02
C GLY A 75 -15.76 -16.17 -12.29
N ASP A 76 -16.35 -14.98 -12.19
CA ASP A 76 -16.77 -14.21 -13.35
C ASP A 76 -15.56 -13.83 -14.22
N GLY A 77 -15.59 -14.20 -15.49
CA GLY A 77 -14.49 -13.94 -16.44
C GLY A 77 -13.29 -14.89 -16.32
N MET A 78 -13.39 -15.95 -15.49
CA MET A 78 -12.40 -17.04 -15.45
C MET A 78 -12.65 -18.14 -16.49
N ASP A 79 -13.51 -17.90 -17.49
CA ASP A 79 -13.69 -18.77 -18.65
C ASP A 79 -12.46 -18.67 -19.58
N GLY A 80 -11.45 -19.50 -19.29
CA GLY A 80 -10.38 -19.84 -20.21
C GLY A 80 -10.39 -21.34 -20.47
N ASP A 81 -11.08 -21.77 -21.53
CA ASP A 81 -10.62 -22.73 -22.55
C ASP A 81 -11.80 -23.21 -23.42
N GLU A 82 -12.05 -22.51 -24.54
CA GLU A 82 -12.49 -23.12 -25.82
C GLU A 82 -11.71 -22.48 -26.98
#